data_AF-A0A0F2JIX1-F1
#
_entry.id   AF-A0A0F2JIX1-F1
#
_cell.length_a   1.000
_cell.length_b   1.000
_cell.length_c   1.000
_cell.angle_alpha   90.00
_cell.angle_beta   90.00
_cell.angle_gamma   90.00
#
_symmetry.space_group_name_H-M   'P 1'
#
loop_
_entity.id
_entity.type
_entity.pdbx_description
1 polymer ?
#
loop_
_entity_poly.entity_id
_entity_poly.type
_entity_poly.pdbx_seq_one_letter_code
_entity_poly.pdbx_strand_id
1 'polypeptide(L)'
;MAFNLATRPGVPIKEVFRQGVEAYHQWGHPEDWRYLHQGGPTGYASREFLANLDSAGNVQCHQAFAWNPSLQGLKSEDTLLVTEHGPEFLTHTGEWEYIQIERNGHLYFRPDILQR
;
A
#
# COMPACT_ATOMS: atom_id res chain seq x y z
N MET A 1 -0.55 5.14 -3.93
CA MET A 1 -0.88 5.32 -2.50
C MET A 1 -2.28 4.85 -2.09
N ALA A 2 -3.13 4.33 -3.02
CA ALA A 2 -4.50 3.95 -2.70
C ALA A 2 -4.59 2.88 -1.59
N PHE A 3 -3.89 1.74 -1.74
CA PHE A 3 -3.80 0.72 -0.68
C PHE A 3 -3.33 1.31 0.65
N ASN A 4 -2.25 2.09 0.61
CA ASN A 4 -1.61 2.64 1.80
C ASN A 4 -2.61 3.50 2.61
N LEU A 5 -3.22 4.51 1.98
CA LEU A 5 -4.10 5.46 2.66
C LEU A 5 -5.46 4.87 3.07
N ALA A 6 -5.89 3.79 2.41
CA ALA A 6 -7.09 3.03 2.76
C ALA A 6 -6.87 2.09 3.96
N THR A 7 -5.62 1.74 4.27
CA THR A 7 -5.27 0.86 5.41
C THR A 7 -5.43 1.61 6.73
N ARG A 8 -6.64 1.60 7.30
CA ARG A 8 -6.99 2.29 8.55
C ARG A 8 -7.69 1.34 9.52
N PRO A 9 -7.57 1.55 10.85
CA PRO A 9 -8.24 0.70 11.83
C PRO A 9 -9.75 0.56 11.54
N GLY A 10 -10.26 -0.66 11.65
CA GLY A 10 -11.67 -0.99 11.41
C GLY A 10 -12.06 -1.16 9.94
N VAL A 11 -11.23 -0.75 8.97
CA VAL A 11 -11.52 -0.96 7.55
C VAL A 11 -11.38 -2.44 7.20
N PRO A 12 -12.37 -3.08 6.53
CA PRO A 12 -12.23 -4.45 6.05
C PRO A 12 -11.04 -4.59 5.09
N ILE A 13 -10.22 -5.63 5.22
CA ILE A 13 -9.02 -5.79 4.39
C ILE A 13 -9.37 -5.89 2.90
N LYS A 14 -10.45 -6.60 2.56
CA LYS A 14 -11.00 -6.65 1.20
C LYS A 14 -11.36 -5.27 0.63
N GLU A 15 -11.77 -4.33 1.47
CA GLU A 15 -12.15 -2.98 1.05
C GLU A 15 -10.91 -2.14 0.72
N VAL A 16 -9.85 -2.28 1.52
CA VAL A 16 -8.51 -1.74 1.17
C VAL A 16 -8.06 -2.26 -0.18
N PHE A 17 -8.17 -3.58 -0.39
CA PHE A 17 -7.80 -4.21 -1.65
C PHE A 17 -8.64 -3.68 -2.82
N ARG A 18 -9.97 -3.58 -2.65
CA ARG A 18 -10.89 -3.06 -3.65
C ARG A 18 -10.56 -1.62 -4.06
N GLN A 19 -10.23 -0.73 -3.11
CA GLN A 19 -9.83 0.64 -3.41
C GLN A 19 -8.50 0.70 -4.17
N GLY A 20 -7.57 -0.20 -3.85
CA GLY A 20 -6.34 -0.36 -4.61
C GLY A 20 -6.59 -0.78 -6.06
N VAL A 21 -7.44 -1.80 -6.28
CA VAL A 21 -7.86 -2.25 -7.62
C VAL A 21 -8.57 -1.13 -8.38
N GLU A 22 -9.48 -0.39 -7.73
CA GLU A 22 -10.17 0.74 -8.36
C GLU A 22 -9.19 1.82 -8.83
N ALA A 23 -8.09 2.06 -8.10
CA ALA A 23 -7.06 2.98 -8.55
C ALA A 23 -6.41 2.51 -9.87
N TYR A 24 -6.18 1.21 -10.06
CA TYR A 24 -5.69 0.69 -11.34
C TYR A 24 -6.62 1.04 -12.51
N HIS A 25 -7.93 0.87 -12.32
CA HIS A 25 -8.93 1.25 -13.32
C HIS A 25 -8.87 2.75 -13.65
N GLN A 26 -8.82 3.60 -12.62
CA GLN A 26 -8.80 5.06 -12.78
C GLN A 26 -7.57 5.57 -13.53
N TRP A 27 -6.44 4.88 -13.41
CA TRP A 27 -5.19 5.24 -14.09
C TRP A 27 -5.01 4.54 -15.44
N GLY A 28 -6.02 3.82 -15.95
CA GLY A 28 -5.99 3.21 -17.29
C GLY A 28 -5.31 1.84 -17.36
N HIS A 29 -5.10 1.19 -16.22
CA HIS A 29 -4.41 -0.10 -16.10
C HIS A 29 -5.29 -1.17 -15.39
N PRO A 30 -6.54 -1.38 -15.83
CA PRO A 30 -7.56 -2.12 -15.08
C PRO A 30 -7.20 -3.57 -14.71
N GLU A 31 -6.35 -4.22 -15.50
CA GLU A 31 -5.95 -5.62 -15.28
C GLU A 31 -4.58 -5.78 -14.64
N ASP A 32 -3.79 -4.71 -14.53
CA ASP A 32 -2.37 -4.81 -14.18
C ASP A 32 -2.14 -5.27 -12.72
N TRP A 33 -3.12 -5.03 -11.84
CA TRP A 33 -3.10 -5.54 -10.46
C TRP A 33 -3.05 -7.08 -10.39
N ARG A 34 -3.37 -7.78 -11.49
CA ARG A 34 -3.31 -9.24 -11.56
C ARG A 34 -1.91 -9.77 -11.85
N TYR A 35 -0.98 -8.93 -12.33
CA TYR A 35 0.38 -9.37 -12.67
C TYR A 35 1.22 -9.72 -11.44
N LEU A 36 0.86 -9.22 -10.27
CA LEU A 36 1.51 -9.52 -9.00
C LEU A 36 0.46 -9.57 -7.88
N HIS A 37 0.71 -10.32 -6.81
CA HIS A 37 -0.07 -10.10 -5.60
C HIS A 37 0.15 -8.67 -5.11
N GLN A 38 -0.88 -8.02 -4.57
CA GLN A 38 -0.76 -6.60 -4.20
C GLN A 38 -0.22 -6.39 -2.80
N GLY A 39 -0.07 -7.46 -2.03
CA GLY A 39 0.48 -7.45 -0.67
C GLY A 39 -0.56 -7.86 0.36
N GLY A 40 -0.43 -7.37 1.58
CA GLY A 40 -1.32 -7.73 2.69
C GLY A 40 -0.66 -7.51 4.06
N PRO A 41 -1.25 -8.06 5.13
CA PRO A 41 -0.65 -8.01 6.46
C PRO A 41 0.74 -8.66 6.45
N THR A 42 1.64 -8.10 7.25
CA THR A 42 3.03 -8.57 7.39
C THR A 42 3.45 -8.57 8.87
N GLY A 43 4.52 -9.28 9.18
CA GLY A 43 4.99 -9.45 10.55
C GLY A 43 6.18 -10.38 10.62
N TYR A 44 5.99 -11.57 11.20
CA TYR A 44 7.02 -12.60 11.21
C TYR A 44 7.19 -13.22 9.83
N ALA A 45 6.09 -13.40 9.10
CA ALA A 45 6.13 -13.79 7.69
C ALA A 45 6.23 -12.56 6.79
N SER A 46 6.85 -12.72 5.61
CA SER A 46 6.90 -11.67 4.58
C SER A 46 5.50 -11.17 4.22
N ARG A 47 4.51 -12.07 4.24
CA ARG A 47 3.07 -11.79 4.27
C ARG A 47 2.41 -12.85 5.14
N GLU A 48 1.63 -12.43 6.14
CA GLU A 48 0.84 -13.36 6.95
C GLU A 48 -0.24 -14.02 6.09
N PHE A 49 -0.78 -13.27 5.13
CA PHE A 49 -1.48 -13.79 3.96
C PHE A 49 -1.50 -12.75 2.83
N LEU A 50 -1.77 -13.20 1.60
CA LEU A 50 -1.97 -12.34 0.44
C LEU A 50 -3.40 -11.79 0.44
N ALA A 51 -3.55 -10.48 0.55
CA ALA A 51 -4.85 -9.84 0.47
C ALA A 51 -5.43 -9.95 -0.96
N ASN A 52 -6.75 -10.03 -1.03
CA ASN A 52 -7.56 -10.13 -2.24
C ASN A 52 -9.00 -9.64 -1.96
N LEU A 53 -9.89 -9.73 -2.95
CA LEU A 53 -11.27 -9.27 -2.85
C LEU A 53 -12.15 -10.08 -1.87
N ASP A 54 -11.71 -11.28 -1.49
CA ASP A 54 -12.41 -12.18 -0.56
C ASP A 54 -11.79 -12.20 0.84
N SER A 55 -10.77 -11.37 1.08
CA SER A 55 -10.02 -11.37 2.34
C SER A 55 -10.92 -11.03 3.53
N ALA A 56 -10.89 -11.92 4.52
CA ALA A 56 -11.60 -11.75 5.78
C ALA A 56 -10.85 -10.80 6.72
N GLY A 57 -11.56 -10.32 7.74
CA GLY A 57 -11.01 -9.52 8.81
C GLY A 57 -10.94 -8.02 8.50
N ASN A 58 -10.73 -7.27 9.58
CA ASN A 58 -10.59 -5.83 9.56
C ASN A 58 -9.16 -5.47 9.94
N VAL A 59 -8.63 -4.42 9.34
CA VAL A 59 -7.37 -3.80 9.74
C VAL A 59 -7.46 -3.41 11.22
N GLN A 60 -6.48 -3.81 12.03
CA GLN A 60 -6.39 -3.45 13.46
C GLN A 60 -5.25 -2.46 13.71
N CYS A 61 -5.35 -1.68 14.80
CA CYS A 61 -4.22 -0.91 15.30
C CYS A 61 -3.02 -1.82 15.61
N HIS A 62 -1.82 -1.26 15.45
CA HIS A 62 -0.53 -1.90 15.71
C HIS A 62 -0.22 -3.11 14.83
N GLN A 63 -0.94 -3.28 13.72
CA GLN A 63 -0.59 -4.24 12.67
C GLN A 63 0.31 -3.59 11.63
N ALA A 64 1.23 -4.38 11.08
CA ALA A 64 2.00 -3.98 9.91
C ALA A 64 1.32 -4.51 8.63
N PHE A 65 1.35 -3.69 7.58
CA PHE A 65 0.94 -4.09 6.23
C PHE A 65 2.07 -3.77 5.26
N ALA A 66 2.30 -4.67 4.31
CA ALA A 66 3.19 -4.40 3.19
C ALA A 66 2.39 -4.47 1.88
N TRP A 67 2.28 -3.32 1.21
CA TRP A 67 1.57 -3.18 -0.06
C TRP A 67 2.56 -2.91 -1.17
N ASN A 68 2.39 -3.61 -2.30
CA ASN A 68 3.35 -3.63 -3.38
C ASN A 68 2.70 -3.46 -4.77
N PRO A 69 1.99 -2.34 -5.01
CA PRO A 69 1.42 -2.08 -6.32
C PRO A 69 2.45 -2.15 -7.44
N SER A 70 2.08 -2.86 -8.50
CA SER A 70 2.88 -3.11 -9.69
C SER A 70 2.14 -2.81 -10.98
N LEU A 71 2.87 -2.30 -11.97
CA LEU A 71 2.52 -2.28 -13.39
C LEU A 71 3.51 -3.19 -14.13
N GLN A 72 3.30 -3.41 -15.43
CA GLN A 72 4.28 -4.15 -16.21
C GLN A 72 5.66 -3.46 -16.15
N GLY A 73 6.66 -4.16 -15.61
CA GLY A 73 8.04 -3.66 -15.46
C GLY A 73 8.27 -2.68 -14.31
N LEU A 74 7.25 -2.32 -13.51
CA LEU A 74 7.36 -1.38 -12.40
C LEU A 74 6.74 -1.96 -11.12
N LYS A 75 7.42 -1.79 -9.98
CA LYS A 75 6.87 -2.08 -8.65
C LYS A 75 7.25 -0.98 -7.68
N SER A 76 6.29 -0.59 -6.84
CA SER A 76 6.52 0.26 -5.68
C SER A 76 6.02 -0.48 -4.45
N GLU A 77 6.79 -0.53 -3.37
CA GLU A 77 6.41 -1.24 -2.14
C GLU A 77 6.67 -0.38 -0.91
N ASP A 78 5.77 -0.45 0.07
CA ASP A 78 5.98 0.09 1.42
C ASP A 78 5.54 -0.89 2.48
N THR A 79 6.19 -0.77 3.64
CA THR A 79 5.68 -1.29 4.91
C THR A 79 5.09 -0.14 5.71
N LEU A 80 3.89 -0.36 6.22
CA LEU A 80 3.12 0.59 7.02
C LEU A 80 2.86 0.01 8.41
N LEU A 81 2.91 0.85 9.43
CA LEU A 81 2.32 0.58 10.74
C LEU A 81 0.95 1.23 10.81
N VAL A 82 -0.08 0.47 11.18
CA VAL A 82 -1.41 1.02 11.40
C VAL A 82 -1.47 1.62 12.81
N THR A 83 -1.71 2.92 12.90
CA THR A 83 -1.89 3.64 14.18
C THR A 83 -3.34 4.08 14.34
N GLU A 84 -3.71 4.59 15.52
CA GLU A 84 -5.03 5.19 15.78
C GLU A 84 -5.32 6.39 14.86
N HIS A 85 -4.28 7.07 14.38
CA HIS A 85 -4.40 8.23 13.49
C HIS A 85 -4.34 7.86 12.00
N GLY A 86 -4.03 6.60 11.68
CA GLY A 86 -3.90 6.07 10.33
C GLY A 86 -2.55 5.39 10.06
N PRO A 87 -2.25 5.10 8.79
CA PRO A 87 -1.03 4.40 8.39
C PRO A 87 0.20 5.31 8.49
N GLU A 88 1.21 4.85 9.19
CA GLU A 88 2.55 5.44 9.25
C GLU A 88 3.50 4.64 8.34
N PHE A 89 4.30 5.31 7.51
CA PHE A 89 5.24 4.66 6.60
C PHE A 89 6.54 4.32 7.32
N LEU A 90 6.91 3.04 7.36
CA LEU A 90 8.13 2.56 8.01
C LEU A 90 9.33 2.46 7.04
N THR A 91 9.09 2.55 5.74
CA THR A 91 10.11 2.36 4.69
C THR A 91 10.85 3.63 4.29
N HIS A 92 10.57 4.77 4.92
CA HIS A 92 11.30 6.00 4.67
C HIS A 92 12.65 5.98 5.40
N THR A 93 13.74 6.09 4.65
CA THR A 93 15.12 6.04 5.19
C THR A 93 15.81 7.40 5.24
N GLY A 94 15.34 8.38 4.47
CA GLY A 94 16.05 9.66 4.27
C GLY A 94 17.32 9.57 3.40
N GLU A 95 17.73 8.37 2.97
CA GLU A 95 18.96 8.12 2.20
C GLU A 95 18.69 7.77 0.71
N TRP A 96 17.48 8.02 0.23
CA TRP A 96 17.04 7.74 -1.14
C TRP A 96 16.47 9.01 -1.79
N GLU A 97 16.30 9.00 -3.11
CA GLU A 97 15.58 10.07 -3.81
C GLU A 97 14.08 9.92 -3.57
N TYR A 98 13.38 11.00 -3.19
CA TYR A 98 11.95 10.95 -2.89
C TYR A 98 11.16 11.99 -3.67
N ILE A 99 10.01 11.58 -4.21
CA ILE A 99 8.99 12.52 -4.69
C ILE A 99 8.06 12.93 -3.55
N GLN A 100 7.71 14.21 -3.53
CA GLN A 100 6.71 14.78 -2.63
C GLN A 100 5.33 14.70 -3.25
N ILE A 101 4.37 14.18 -2.50
CA ILE A 101 2.97 14.06 -2.92
C ILE A 101 2.09 14.68 -1.84
N GLU A 102 1.34 15.71 -2.20
CA GLU A 102 0.32 16.27 -1.33
C GLU A 102 -1.03 15.58 -1.56
N ARG A 103 -1.66 15.10 -0.48
CA ARG A 103 -3.05 14.60 -0.49
C ARG A 103 -3.77 14.94 0.79
N ASN A 104 -4.99 15.47 0.66
CA ASN A 104 -5.85 15.85 1.79
C ASN A 104 -5.15 16.77 2.80
N GLY A 105 -4.31 17.71 2.33
CA GLY A 105 -3.54 18.61 3.19
C GLY A 105 -2.36 17.95 3.93
N HIS A 106 -2.04 16.69 3.63
CA HIS A 106 -0.86 16.00 4.16
C HIS A 106 0.18 15.79 3.06
N LEU A 107 1.44 16.03 3.42
CA LEU A 107 2.59 15.76 2.56
C LEU A 107 3.10 14.33 2.81
N TYR A 108 3.31 13.59 1.73
CA TYR A 108 3.85 12.24 1.75
C TYR A 108 5.11 12.15 0.87
N PHE A 109 6.03 11.29 1.27
CA PHE A 109 7.27 11.03 0.54
C PHE A 109 7.21 9.61 -0.05
N ARG A 110 7.37 9.50 -1.37
CA ARG A 110 7.45 8.22 -2.07
C ARG A 110 8.85 8.03 -2.64
N PRO A 111 9.42 6.82 -2.60
CA PRO A 111 10.71 6.59 -3.25
C PRO A 111 10.58 6.87 -4.75
N ASP A 112 11.49 7.68 -5.27
CA ASP A 112 11.62 7.97 -6.71
C ASP A 112 12.52 6.94 -7.40
N ILE A 113 12.57 7.00 -8.72
CA ILE A 113 13.49 6.24 -9.55
C ILE A 113 14.87 6.89 -9.48
N LEU A 114 15.86 6.14 -9.01
CA LEU A 114 17.25 6.58 -9.05
C LEU A 114 17.75 6.65 -10.51
N GLN A 115 18.13 7.85 -10.95
CA GLN A 115 18.77 8.09 -12.24
C GLN A 115 20.25 8.41 -11.99
N ARG A 116 21.17 7.71 -12.66
CA ARG A 116 22.62 7.90 -12.56
C ARG A 116 23.25 8.09 -13.94
#